data_AF-A0A7S4UP29-F1
#
_entry.id   AF-A0A7S4UP29-F1
#
_cell.length_a   1.000
_cell.length_b   1.000
_cell.length_c   1.000
_cell.angle_alpha   90.00
_cell.angle_beta   90.00
_cell.angle_gamma   90.00
#
_symmetry.space_group_name_H-M   'P 1'
#
loop_
_entity.id
_entity.type
_entity.pdbx_description
1 polymer ?
#
loop_
_entity_poly.entity_id
_entity_poly.type
_entity_poly.pdbx_seq_one_letter_code
_entity_poly.pdbx_strand_id
1 'polypeptide(L)'
;MAPHSLAMVGLGALGALAALTLTKTKPASKPPARDLSTLVFDYENDHALVFSMGKVGSTSLWVALGSKLEQWNYLEETNETYGSITKTHFPEVARDIVRKVPRDKTLWIFTSVRNPFARQVSAYFEDIEQKRHLGNLTEEQIMAIPMGEMQQNFLAGWPDSNWGSDDWFSKEFAKVAGVDITKHKFPFEEGRLIVEGRVHGRPTIVVLLRAEDVCCWWDIMRHHVPNWNPVHKEDARELWYGRKYEEFKKNFTWPRHIVEAVSRADSLRWYTIAERAKMLRKALGEHLDALRN
;
A
#
# COMPACT_ATOMS: atom_id res chain seq x y z
N MET A 1 16.85 13.28 67.11
CA MET A 1 18.12 13.22 67.86
C MET A 1 19.19 12.65 66.93
N ALA A 2 20.34 13.33 66.88
CA ALA A 2 21.61 12.97 66.24
C ALA A 2 21.69 12.81 64.70
N PRO A 3 22.58 13.57 64.02
CA PRO A 3 22.88 13.45 62.60
C PRO A 3 24.10 12.54 62.34
N HIS A 4 24.15 11.88 61.19
CA HIS A 4 25.36 11.24 60.69
C HIS A 4 26.00 12.09 59.58
N SER A 5 27.23 12.50 59.88
CA SER A 5 28.24 13.09 59.00
C SER A 5 28.96 12.00 58.21
N LEU A 6 29.21 12.20 56.91
CA LEU A 6 30.25 11.52 56.12
C LEU A 6 30.30 12.24 54.75
N ALA A 7 31.29 13.08 54.44
CA ALA A 7 32.70 12.83 54.14
C ALA A 7 32.94 13.19 52.65
N MET A 8 33.56 14.35 52.44
CA MET A 8 34.15 14.76 51.17
C MET A 8 35.29 13.81 50.80
N VAL A 9 35.31 13.31 49.56
CA VAL A 9 36.48 12.68 48.95
C VAL A 9 36.63 13.17 47.51
N GLY A 10 37.73 13.88 47.28
CA GLY A 10 38.64 13.62 46.15
C GLY A 10 38.28 14.16 44.77
N LEU A 11 38.65 15.41 44.52
CA LEU A 11 39.07 15.86 43.19
C LEU A 11 40.31 15.06 42.74
N GLY A 12 40.34 14.64 41.47
CA GLY A 12 41.62 14.38 40.79
C GLY A 12 41.57 13.37 39.65
N ALA A 13 41.33 13.83 38.42
CA ALA A 13 41.93 13.27 37.20
C ALA A 13 41.64 14.18 35.99
N LEU A 14 42.53 15.14 35.73
CA LEU A 14 42.62 15.84 34.44
C LEU A 14 43.22 14.89 33.41
N GLY A 15 42.36 14.15 32.71
CA GLY A 15 42.75 13.33 31.56
C GLY A 15 42.95 14.18 30.32
N ALA A 16 44.11 14.06 29.69
CA ALA A 16 44.50 14.78 28.48
C ALA A 16 43.51 14.55 27.31
N LEU A 17 42.92 15.63 26.81
CA LEU A 17 42.21 15.64 25.53
C LEU A 17 43.21 15.43 24.40
N ALA A 18 43.29 14.21 23.86
CA ALA A 18 43.92 13.98 22.57
C ALA A 18 43.06 14.65 21.49
N ALA A 19 43.62 15.67 20.83
CA ALA A 19 42.99 16.32 19.69
C ALA A 19 42.85 15.31 18.54
N LEU A 20 41.67 14.69 18.41
CA LEU A 20 41.29 13.92 17.23
C LEU A 20 41.26 14.88 16.04
N THR A 21 42.31 14.82 15.23
CA THR A 21 42.36 15.45 13.92
C THR A 21 41.34 14.71 13.03
N LEU A 22 40.13 15.28 12.91
CA LEU A 22 39.15 14.87 11.91
C LEU A 22 39.78 15.06 10.52
N THR A 23 40.35 13.99 9.98
CA THR A 23 40.74 13.94 8.58
C THR A 23 39.47 14.06 7.75
N LYS A 24 39.34 15.16 6.99
CA LYS A 24 38.27 15.33 6.01
C LYS A 24 38.39 14.23 4.97
N THR A 25 37.73 13.10 5.20
CA THR A 25 37.59 12.06 4.20
C THR A 25 36.78 12.64 3.04
N LYS A 26 37.37 12.55 1.84
CA LYS A 26 36.72 12.98 0.59
C LYS A 26 35.39 12.23 0.50
N PRO A 27 34.25 12.90 0.26
CA PRO A 27 32.96 12.22 0.16
C PRO A 27 33.07 11.13 -0.91
N ALA A 28 32.67 9.90 -0.54
CA ALA A 28 32.70 8.77 -1.46
C ALA A 28 31.94 9.14 -2.75
N SER A 29 32.52 8.81 -3.91
CA SER A 29 31.85 9.00 -5.20
C SER A 29 30.51 8.27 -5.19
N LYS A 30 29.48 8.91 -5.75
CA LYS A 30 28.15 8.32 -5.89
C LYS A 30 28.29 7.00 -6.66
N PRO A 31 27.79 5.86 -6.15
CA PRO A 31 27.87 4.59 -6.87
C PRO A 31 27.15 4.71 -8.24
N PRO A 32 27.59 3.94 -9.25
CA PRO A 32 26.93 3.93 -10.55
C PRO A 32 25.45 3.56 -10.40
N ALA A 33 24.60 4.15 -11.24
CA ALA A 33 23.18 3.81 -11.27
C ALA A 33 23.02 2.33 -11.65
N ARG A 34 22.17 1.61 -10.91
CA ARG A 34 21.83 0.22 -11.21
C ARG A 34 20.85 0.17 -12.38
N ASP A 35 20.96 -0.86 -13.22
CA ASP A 35 19.93 -1.15 -14.21
C ASP A 35 18.72 -1.81 -13.51
N LEU A 36 17.67 -1.02 -13.31
CA LEU A 36 16.46 -1.45 -12.60
C LEU A 36 15.72 -2.59 -13.32
N SER A 37 15.91 -2.74 -14.64
CA SER A 37 15.27 -3.80 -15.42
C SER A 37 15.84 -5.20 -15.13
N THR A 38 17.05 -5.25 -14.54
CA THR A 38 17.78 -6.49 -14.23
C THR A 38 17.76 -6.87 -12.75
N LEU A 39 17.10 -6.09 -11.90
CA LEU A 39 17.05 -6.37 -10.47
C LEU A 39 16.25 -7.65 -10.20
N VAL A 40 16.81 -8.54 -9.39
CA VAL A 40 16.16 -9.78 -8.96
C VAL A 40 16.11 -9.79 -7.43
N PHE A 41 14.93 -10.10 -6.88
CA PHE A 41 14.69 -10.26 -5.45
C PHE A 41 15.39 -11.51 -4.95
N ASP A 42 16.30 -11.34 -4.00
CA ASP A 42 17.02 -12.42 -3.35
C ASP A 42 16.37 -12.78 -2.02
N TYR A 43 15.72 -13.94 -1.93
CA TYR A 43 15.01 -14.38 -0.72
C TYR A 43 15.89 -14.52 0.53
N GLU A 44 17.21 -14.67 0.38
CA GLU A 44 18.16 -14.81 1.49
C GLU A 44 18.75 -13.45 1.93
N ASN A 45 18.79 -12.48 1.01
CA ASN A 45 19.48 -11.21 1.21
C ASN A 45 18.58 -9.96 1.16
N ASP A 46 17.34 -10.13 0.76
CA ASP A 46 16.38 -9.05 0.66
C ASP A 46 15.22 -9.26 1.65
N HIS A 47 14.64 -8.13 2.08
CA HIS A 47 13.37 -8.11 2.79
C HIS A 47 12.30 -7.51 1.89
N ALA A 48 11.08 -8.03 1.98
CA ALA A 48 9.92 -7.49 1.30
C ALA A 48 8.90 -6.94 2.30
N LEU A 49 8.38 -5.76 1.99
CA LEU A 49 7.25 -5.13 2.67
C LEU A 49 6.15 -4.86 1.65
N VAL A 50 5.01 -5.51 1.79
CA VAL A 50 3.78 -5.11 1.09
C VAL A 50 3.12 -3.99 1.88
N PHE A 51 3.30 -2.76 1.42
CA PHE A 51 2.70 -1.56 2.01
C PHE A 51 1.83 -0.86 0.98
N SER A 52 0.53 -0.89 1.21
CA SER A 52 -0.47 -0.49 0.22
C SER A 52 -1.71 0.05 0.92
N MET A 53 -2.57 0.73 0.18
CA MET A 53 -3.91 1.07 0.65
C MET A 53 -4.77 -0.21 0.84
N GLY A 54 -5.91 -0.06 1.50
CA GLY A 54 -6.94 -1.11 1.50
C GLY A 54 -7.50 -1.35 0.08
N LYS A 55 -7.92 -2.60 -0.18
CA LYS A 55 -8.67 -3.00 -1.38
C LYS A 55 -8.02 -2.80 -2.75
N VAL A 56 -6.70 -2.79 -2.81
CA VAL A 56 -5.91 -2.71 -4.07
C VAL A 56 -5.31 -4.06 -4.51
N GLY A 57 -5.71 -5.18 -3.91
CA GLY A 57 -5.15 -6.51 -4.23
C GLY A 57 -3.84 -6.81 -3.49
N SER A 58 -3.62 -6.18 -2.33
CA SER A 58 -2.44 -6.35 -1.48
C SER A 58 -2.24 -7.79 -0.99
N THR A 59 -3.32 -8.52 -0.72
CA THR A 59 -3.25 -9.94 -0.33
C THR A 59 -2.69 -10.79 -1.46
N SER A 60 -3.14 -10.57 -2.71
CA SER A 60 -2.60 -11.28 -3.87
C SER A 60 -1.12 -10.98 -4.10
N LEU A 61 -0.68 -9.73 -3.91
CA LEU A 61 0.75 -9.38 -3.95
C LEU A 61 1.55 -10.14 -2.90
N TRP A 62 1.05 -10.15 -1.65
CA TRP A 62 1.74 -10.76 -0.53
C TRP A 62 1.89 -12.28 -0.69
N VAL A 63 0.82 -12.95 -1.13
CA VAL A 63 0.85 -14.37 -1.45
C VAL A 63 1.78 -14.66 -2.63
N ALA A 64 1.79 -13.77 -3.64
CA ALA A 64 2.68 -13.91 -4.79
C ALA A 64 4.17 -13.88 -4.42
N LEU A 65 4.53 -13.24 -3.31
CA LEU A 65 5.89 -13.25 -2.77
C LEU A 65 6.25 -14.57 -2.07
N GLY A 66 5.33 -15.53 -1.99
CA GLY A 66 5.55 -16.83 -1.34
C GLY A 66 5.10 -16.87 0.12
N SER A 67 4.40 -15.83 0.61
CA SER A 67 3.79 -15.87 1.94
C SER A 67 2.63 -16.87 1.98
N LYS A 68 2.54 -17.62 3.08
CA LYS A 68 1.47 -18.61 3.27
C LYS A 68 0.17 -17.88 3.57
N LEU A 69 -0.88 -18.29 2.87
CA LEU A 69 -2.23 -17.74 3.07
C LEU A 69 -2.64 -17.79 4.53
N GLU A 70 -2.49 -18.93 5.21
CA GLU A 70 -2.87 -19.18 6.62
C GLU A 70 -2.43 -18.10 7.63
N GLN A 71 -1.46 -17.26 7.27
CA GLN A 71 -1.01 -16.10 8.05
C GLN A 71 -1.75 -14.79 7.69
N TRP A 72 -3.01 -14.86 7.23
CA TRP A 72 -3.85 -13.78 6.64
C TRP A 72 -3.78 -12.39 7.28
N ASN A 73 -3.33 -12.29 8.52
CA ASN A 73 -3.25 -11.05 9.26
C ASN A 73 -2.07 -10.22 8.75
N TYR A 74 -2.42 -9.13 8.05
CA TYR A 74 -1.51 -8.01 7.96
C TYR A 74 -1.28 -7.45 9.37
N LEU A 75 -0.08 -6.91 9.60
CA LEU A 75 0.31 -6.46 10.93
C LEU A 75 -0.38 -5.14 11.25
N GLU A 76 -1.21 -5.14 12.29
CA GLU A 76 -1.91 -3.94 12.78
C GLU A 76 -1.12 -3.21 13.88
N GLU A 77 -0.20 -3.92 14.54
CA GLU A 77 0.62 -3.42 15.62
C GLU A 77 2.11 -3.65 15.34
N THR A 78 2.96 -2.90 16.04
CA THR A 78 4.40 -3.09 15.97
C THR A 78 4.81 -4.35 16.72
N ASN A 79 5.84 -5.04 16.22
CA ASN A 79 6.36 -6.27 16.83
C ASN A 79 7.86 -6.14 17.12
N GLU A 80 8.37 -6.89 18.10
CA GLU A 80 9.81 -6.92 18.40
C GLU A 80 10.63 -7.36 17.19
N THR A 81 10.12 -8.35 16.45
CA THR A 81 10.75 -8.91 15.25
C THR A 81 9.74 -9.05 14.12
N TYR A 82 10.25 -9.09 12.89
CA TYR A 82 9.45 -9.26 11.68
C TYR A 82 10.09 -10.32 10.78
N GLY A 83 9.27 -11.05 10.03
CA GLY A 83 9.75 -11.96 8.99
C GLY A 83 10.43 -11.22 7.83
N SER A 84 11.05 -11.97 6.92
CA SER A 84 11.65 -11.42 5.70
C SER A 84 10.61 -10.82 4.75
N ILE A 85 9.38 -11.34 4.76
CA ILE A 85 8.26 -10.85 3.94
C ILE A 85 7.11 -10.48 4.87
N THR A 86 6.72 -9.21 4.84
CA THR A 86 5.66 -8.67 5.71
C THR A 86 4.63 -7.89 4.92
N LYS A 87 3.44 -7.73 5.49
CA LYS A 87 2.36 -6.91 4.93
C LYS A 87 1.74 -6.06 6.04
N THR A 88 1.48 -4.79 5.72
CA THR A 88 0.68 -3.91 6.57
C THR A 88 -0.03 -2.84 5.75
N HIS A 89 -1.10 -2.30 6.32
CA HIS A 89 -1.81 -1.12 5.82
C HIS A 89 -1.53 0.12 6.66
N PHE A 90 -0.80 -0.02 7.77
CA PHE A 90 -0.60 1.01 8.78
C PHE A 90 0.76 1.70 8.65
N PRO A 91 0.81 3.03 8.43
CA PRO A 91 2.07 3.75 8.23
C PRO A 91 3.05 3.64 9.41
N GLU A 92 2.59 3.58 10.64
CA GLU A 92 3.40 3.40 11.85
C GLU A 92 4.06 2.02 11.93
N VAL A 93 3.32 0.96 11.62
CA VAL A 93 3.85 -0.40 11.55
C VAL A 93 4.84 -0.51 10.40
N ALA A 94 4.52 0.05 9.23
CA ALA A 94 5.42 0.07 8.08
C ALA A 94 6.74 0.79 8.40
N ARG A 95 6.69 1.95 9.08
CA ARG A 95 7.89 2.66 9.54
C ARG A 95 8.72 1.82 10.52
N ASP A 96 8.07 1.09 11.43
CA ASP A 96 8.78 0.23 12.38
C ASP A 96 9.46 -0.95 11.69
N ILE A 97 8.78 -1.61 10.74
CA ILE A 97 9.36 -2.66 9.87
C ILE A 97 10.60 -2.10 9.15
N VAL A 98 10.46 -0.97 8.47
CA VAL A 98 11.56 -0.33 7.73
C VAL A 98 12.75 -0.04 8.65
N ARG A 99 12.53 0.38 9.90
CA ARG A 99 13.62 0.63 10.85
C ARG A 99 14.35 -0.64 11.28
N LYS A 100 13.62 -1.77 11.41
CA LYS A 100 14.14 -3.03 11.96
C LYS A 100 14.76 -3.97 10.92
N VAL A 101 14.52 -3.78 9.63
CA VAL A 101 15.26 -4.51 8.58
C VAL A 101 16.78 -4.33 8.79
N PRO A 102 17.63 -5.35 8.62
CA PRO A 102 19.08 -5.16 8.75
C PRO A 102 19.65 -4.12 7.76
N ARG A 103 20.73 -3.42 8.11
CA ARG A 103 21.26 -2.30 7.29
C ARG A 103 22.01 -2.75 6.04
N ASP A 104 22.53 -3.97 6.07
CA ASP A 104 23.27 -4.64 5.01
C ASP A 104 22.36 -5.34 3.99
N LYS A 105 21.06 -5.41 4.26
CA LYS A 105 20.05 -6.05 3.40
C LYS A 105 19.35 -5.01 2.52
N THR A 106 18.87 -5.41 1.34
CA THR A 106 18.02 -4.54 0.51
C THR A 106 16.57 -4.64 0.99
N LEU A 107 15.86 -3.53 1.02
CA LEU A 107 14.42 -3.53 1.27
C LEU A 107 13.66 -3.34 -0.05
N TRP A 108 12.79 -4.28 -0.38
CA TRP A 108 11.79 -4.13 -1.44
C TRP A 108 10.45 -3.75 -0.83
N ILE A 109 9.83 -2.68 -1.33
CA ILE A 109 8.50 -2.24 -0.91
C ILE A 109 7.56 -2.43 -2.09
N PHE A 110 6.64 -3.38 -1.95
CA PHE A 110 5.62 -3.66 -2.95
C PHE A 110 4.34 -2.91 -2.60
N THR A 111 3.73 -2.29 -3.60
CA THR A 111 2.47 -1.59 -3.48
C THR A 111 1.63 -1.81 -4.73
N SER A 112 0.34 -1.52 -4.64
CA SER A 112 -0.57 -1.56 -5.78
C SER A 112 -1.57 -0.44 -5.76
N VAL A 113 -2.07 -0.13 -6.95
CA VAL A 113 -3.21 0.76 -7.18
C VAL A 113 -4.36 0.01 -7.80
N ARG A 114 -5.56 0.54 -7.62
CA ARG A 114 -6.78 0.06 -8.25
C ARG A 114 -7.60 1.27 -8.66
N ASN A 115 -8.45 1.14 -9.68
CA ASN A 115 -9.44 2.11 -10.06
C ASN A 115 -10.13 2.62 -8.78
N PRO A 116 -9.99 3.91 -8.44
CA PRO A 116 -10.41 4.40 -7.13
C PRO A 116 -11.91 4.24 -6.93
N PHE A 117 -12.73 4.36 -7.98
CA PHE A 117 -14.17 4.11 -7.91
C PHE A 117 -14.49 2.66 -7.51
N ALA A 118 -13.81 1.69 -8.14
CA ALA A 118 -14.00 0.27 -7.81
C ALA A 118 -13.46 -0.07 -6.42
N ARG A 119 -12.36 0.58 -6.00
CA ARG A 119 -11.76 0.44 -4.68
C ARG A 119 -12.74 0.87 -3.59
N GLN A 120 -13.40 2.03 -3.71
CA GLN A 120 -14.36 2.49 -2.70
C GLN A 120 -15.52 1.51 -2.50
N VAL A 121 -16.11 1.03 -3.59
CA VAL A 121 -17.21 0.04 -3.51
C VAL A 121 -16.72 -1.23 -2.85
N SER A 122 -15.51 -1.68 -3.18
CA SER A 122 -14.89 -2.83 -2.53
C SER A 122 -14.64 -2.61 -1.03
N ALA A 123 -14.27 -1.39 -0.61
CA ALA A 123 -14.03 -1.06 0.78
C ALA A 123 -15.33 -1.01 1.59
N TYR A 124 -16.38 -0.41 1.02
CA TYR A 124 -17.71 -0.41 1.63
C TYR A 124 -18.24 -1.81 1.95
N PHE A 125 -18.13 -2.74 1.01
CA PHE A 125 -18.58 -4.12 1.24
C PHE A 125 -17.72 -4.90 2.25
N GLU A 126 -16.43 -4.57 2.37
CA GLU A 126 -15.60 -5.10 3.46
C GLU A 126 -16.00 -4.53 4.82
N ASP A 127 -16.32 -3.25 4.89
CA ASP A 127 -16.78 -2.65 6.14
C ASP A 127 -18.15 -3.21 6.56
N ILE A 128 -19.01 -3.59 5.62
CA ILE A 128 -20.24 -4.37 5.89
C ILE A 128 -19.88 -5.76 6.45
N GLU A 129 -19.01 -6.50 5.75
CA GLU A 129 -18.58 -7.84 6.16
C GLU A 129 -17.97 -7.86 7.56
N GLN A 130 -17.17 -6.84 7.87
CA GLN A 130 -16.49 -6.68 9.16
C GLN A 130 -17.37 -6.01 10.22
N LYS A 131 -18.66 -5.76 9.93
CA LYS A 131 -19.64 -5.11 10.82
C LYS A 131 -19.21 -3.73 11.31
N ARG A 132 -18.32 -3.07 10.56
CA ARG A 132 -17.89 -1.68 10.76
C ARG A 132 -18.89 -0.69 10.17
N HIS A 133 -19.74 -1.19 9.27
CA HIS A 133 -20.82 -0.45 8.66
C HIS A 133 -22.16 -1.17 8.87
N LEU A 134 -23.26 -0.42 8.95
CA LEU A 134 -24.62 -0.92 9.23
C LEU A 134 -24.82 -1.57 10.61
N GLY A 135 -23.83 -1.54 11.50
CA GLY A 135 -23.95 -2.03 12.88
C GLY A 135 -24.00 -3.55 12.98
N ASN A 136 -24.74 -4.07 13.97
CA ASN A 136 -24.77 -5.50 14.32
C ASN A 136 -25.83 -6.30 13.53
N LEU A 137 -26.13 -5.93 12.28
CA LEU A 137 -27.07 -6.67 11.45
C LEU A 137 -26.54 -8.07 11.10
N THR A 138 -27.43 -9.05 10.95
CA THR A 138 -27.09 -10.38 10.43
C THR A 138 -26.90 -10.36 8.92
N GLU A 139 -26.28 -11.40 8.36
CA GLU A 139 -26.12 -11.53 6.90
C GLU A 139 -27.49 -11.50 6.21
N GLU A 140 -28.52 -12.16 6.75
CA GLU A 140 -29.88 -12.16 6.20
C GLU A 140 -30.50 -10.77 6.22
N GLN A 141 -30.32 -10.03 7.32
CA GLN A 141 -30.81 -8.66 7.43
C GLN A 141 -30.13 -7.76 6.41
N ILE A 142 -28.80 -7.87 6.24
CA ILE A 142 -28.05 -7.13 5.23
C ILE A 142 -28.53 -7.50 3.83
N MET A 143 -28.75 -8.79 3.55
CA MET A 143 -29.25 -9.27 2.27
C MET A 143 -30.68 -8.81 1.98
N ALA A 144 -31.48 -8.45 3.00
CA ALA A 144 -32.82 -7.89 2.85
C ALA A 144 -32.85 -6.37 2.58
N ILE A 145 -31.76 -5.62 2.84
CA ILE A 145 -31.73 -4.16 2.63
C ILE A 145 -31.98 -3.81 1.14
N PRO A 146 -32.95 -2.95 0.80
CA PRO A 146 -33.16 -2.53 -0.60
C PRO A 146 -31.90 -1.89 -1.20
N MET A 147 -31.63 -2.15 -2.49
CA MET A 147 -30.41 -1.64 -3.15
C MET A 147 -30.29 -0.11 -3.07
N GLY A 148 -31.40 0.62 -3.23
CA GLY A 148 -31.41 2.09 -3.08
C GLY A 148 -30.99 2.57 -1.69
N GLU A 149 -31.34 1.84 -0.64
CA GLU A 149 -30.92 2.14 0.73
C GLU A 149 -29.43 1.88 0.93
N MET A 150 -28.89 0.78 0.39
CA MET A 150 -27.43 0.53 0.41
C MET A 150 -26.65 1.64 -0.32
N GLN A 151 -27.16 2.10 -1.46
CA GLN A 151 -26.53 3.20 -2.21
C GLN A 151 -26.55 4.51 -1.43
N GLN A 152 -27.66 4.84 -0.77
CA GLN A 152 -27.76 6.02 0.09
C GLN A 152 -26.82 5.90 1.29
N ASN A 153 -26.75 4.74 1.92
CA ASN A 153 -25.87 4.48 3.05
C ASN A 153 -24.38 4.59 2.65
N PHE A 154 -23.99 4.02 1.50
CA PHE A 154 -22.65 4.19 0.94
C PHE A 154 -22.28 5.67 0.76
N LEU A 155 -23.19 6.46 0.18
CA LEU A 155 -22.98 7.90 -0.04
C LEU A 155 -22.90 8.69 1.28
N ALA A 156 -23.73 8.34 2.26
CA ALA A 156 -23.74 8.98 3.57
C ALA A 156 -22.45 8.72 4.35
N GLY A 157 -21.86 7.53 4.22
CA GLY A 157 -20.58 7.18 4.85
C GLY A 157 -19.34 7.77 4.15
N TRP A 158 -19.48 8.26 2.90
CA TRP A 158 -18.33 8.68 2.11
C TRP A 158 -17.49 9.82 2.72
N PRO A 159 -18.07 10.92 3.26
CA PRO A 159 -17.28 12.04 3.79
C PRO A 159 -16.38 11.68 4.98
N ASP A 160 -16.86 10.79 5.86
CA ASP A 160 -16.15 10.40 7.09
C ASP A 160 -15.26 9.17 6.89
N SER A 161 -15.39 8.52 5.74
CA SER A 161 -14.60 7.35 5.43
C SER A 161 -13.16 7.70 5.04
N ASN A 162 -12.22 6.83 5.43
CA ASN A 162 -10.87 6.80 4.85
C ASN A 162 -10.86 6.44 3.35
N TRP A 163 -12.04 6.34 2.73
CA TRP A 163 -12.18 6.12 1.30
C TRP A 163 -11.89 7.43 0.54
N GLY A 164 -12.36 8.59 1.03
CA GLY A 164 -12.47 9.84 0.26
C GLY A 164 -11.17 10.59 -0.10
N SER A 165 -10.10 10.50 0.70
CA SER A 165 -8.81 11.12 0.38
C SER A 165 -7.83 10.10 -0.20
N ASP A 166 -7.46 10.27 -1.46
CA ASP A 166 -6.49 9.41 -2.13
C ASP A 166 -5.23 10.21 -2.46
N ASP A 167 -4.68 10.90 -1.45
CA ASP A 167 -3.33 11.49 -1.49
C ASP A 167 -2.34 10.63 -0.69
N TRP A 168 -2.72 9.38 -0.43
CA TRP A 168 -1.99 8.42 0.41
C TRP A 168 -0.57 8.18 -0.08
N PHE A 169 -0.33 8.14 -1.41
CA PHE A 169 1.02 7.93 -1.91
C PHE A 169 1.93 9.13 -1.65
N SER A 170 1.40 10.33 -1.88
CA SER A 170 2.16 11.56 -1.64
C SER A 170 2.37 11.85 -0.15
N LYS A 171 1.40 11.52 0.71
CA LYS A 171 1.43 11.84 2.14
C LYS A 171 1.99 10.73 3.02
N GLU A 172 1.59 9.48 2.83
CA GLU A 172 1.91 8.39 3.75
C GLU A 172 2.95 7.44 3.17
N PHE A 173 2.76 7.01 1.92
CA PHE A 173 3.71 6.09 1.27
C PHE A 173 5.10 6.68 1.16
N ALA A 174 5.23 7.92 0.68
CA ALA A 174 6.52 8.58 0.51
C ALA A 174 7.32 8.68 1.82
N LYS A 175 6.65 8.87 2.96
CA LYS A 175 7.29 8.93 4.29
C LYS A 175 7.89 7.57 4.71
N VAL A 176 7.27 6.47 4.30
CA VAL A 176 7.73 5.11 4.59
C VAL A 176 8.81 4.68 3.60
N ALA A 177 8.57 4.88 2.31
CA ALA A 177 9.45 4.38 1.26
C ALA A 177 10.73 5.20 1.08
N GLY A 178 10.75 6.44 1.59
CA GLY A 178 11.86 7.37 1.37
C GLY A 178 11.98 7.88 -0.07
N VAL A 179 10.96 7.60 -0.90
CA VAL A 179 10.86 8.08 -2.28
C VAL A 179 9.41 8.39 -2.63
N ASP A 180 9.22 9.51 -3.32
CA ASP A 180 7.91 9.95 -3.79
C ASP A 180 7.65 9.41 -5.20
N ILE A 181 7.03 8.23 -5.27
CA ILE A 181 6.70 7.59 -6.54
C ILE A 181 5.67 8.37 -7.37
N THR A 182 5.01 9.39 -6.78
CA THR A 182 4.11 10.27 -7.54
C THR A 182 4.86 11.24 -8.45
N LYS A 183 6.19 11.26 -8.42
CA LYS A 183 7.03 12.02 -9.36
C LYS A 183 7.46 11.21 -10.58
N HIS A 184 7.14 9.92 -10.61
CA HIS A 184 7.55 9.00 -11.66
C HIS A 184 6.38 8.71 -12.61
N LYS A 185 6.70 8.48 -13.89
CA LYS A 185 5.74 8.05 -14.92
C LYS A 185 5.57 6.53 -14.85
N PHE A 186 4.35 6.04 -15.10
CA PHE A 186 4.10 4.61 -15.23
C PHE A 186 4.53 4.14 -16.63
N PRO A 187 5.43 3.17 -16.78
CA PRO A 187 5.72 2.57 -18.08
C PRO A 187 4.63 1.54 -18.41
N PHE A 188 3.58 2.00 -19.11
CA PHE A 188 2.38 1.20 -19.39
C PHE A 188 2.68 -0.13 -20.10
N GLU A 189 3.65 -0.15 -21.01
CA GLU A 189 4.06 -1.37 -21.73
C GLU A 189 4.69 -2.43 -20.82
N GLU A 190 5.31 -2.00 -19.71
CA GLU A 190 5.95 -2.90 -18.74
C GLU A 190 4.99 -3.38 -17.65
N GLY A 191 3.82 -2.74 -17.50
CA GLY A 191 2.81 -3.09 -16.50
C GLY A 191 3.23 -2.87 -15.04
N ARG A 192 4.37 -2.23 -14.78
CA ARG A 192 4.91 -1.99 -13.44
C ARG A 192 5.71 -0.71 -13.36
N LEU A 193 5.84 -0.12 -12.18
CA LEU A 193 6.81 0.94 -11.92
C LEU A 193 7.81 0.46 -10.88
N ILE A 194 9.10 0.48 -11.23
CA ILE A 194 10.21 0.19 -10.31
C ILE A 194 11.01 1.47 -10.07
N VAL A 195 11.21 1.82 -8.81
CA VAL A 195 11.96 3.03 -8.40
C VAL A 195 12.97 2.66 -7.33
N GLU A 196 14.23 3.07 -7.51
CA GLU A 196 15.24 2.99 -6.47
C GLU A 196 15.19 4.25 -5.58
N GLY A 197 15.28 4.02 -4.27
CA GLY A 197 15.31 5.04 -3.24
C GLY A 197 16.26 4.68 -2.11
N ARG A 198 16.26 5.51 -1.07
CA ARG A 198 16.98 5.22 0.18
C ARG A 198 16.16 5.67 1.38
N VAL A 199 15.98 4.77 2.35
CA VAL A 199 15.37 5.10 3.64
C VAL A 199 16.34 4.73 4.75
N HIS A 200 16.59 5.67 5.67
CA HIS A 200 17.57 5.51 6.76
C HIS A 200 18.96 5.02 6.30
N GLY A 201 19.39 5.43 5.11
CA GLY A 201 20.68 5.05 4.52
C GLY A 201 20.71 3.66 3.87
N ARG A 202 19.62 2.88 3.93
CA ARG A 202 19.49 1.57 3.28
C ARG A 202 19.03 1.73 1.82
N PRO A 203 19.56 0.93 0.88
CA PRO A 203 18.98 0.80 -0.46
C PRO A 203 17.52 0.32 -0.38
N THR A 204 16.64 0.94 -1.13
CA THR A 204 15.22 0.56 -1.17
C THR A 204 14.74 0.50 -2.60
N ILE A 205 14.06 -0.59 -2.96
CA ILE A 205 13.42 -0.76 -4.26
C ILE A 205 11.92 -0.69 -4.04
N VAL A 206 11.24 0.24 -4.69
CA VAL A 206 9.79 0.32 -4.68
C VAL A 206 9.24 -0.29 -5.97
N VAL A 207 8.26 -1.18 -5.84
CA VAL A 207 7.53 -1.79 -6.95
C VAL A 207 6.06 -1.42 -6.84
N LEU A 208 5.50 -0.77 -7.86
CA LEU A 208 4.07 -0.48 -7.99
C LEU A 208 3.46 -1.27 -9.13
N LEU A 209 2.36 -1.96 -8.85
CA LEU A 209 1.53 -2.70 -9.81
C LEU A 209 0.09 -2.17 -9.84
N ARG A 210 -0.64 -2.42 -10.93
CA ARG A 210 -2.07 -2.10 -11.02
C ARG A 210 -2.88 -3.37 -10.81
N ALA A 211 -3.92 -3.32 -9.99
CA ALA A 211 -4.83 -4.44 -9.72
C ALA A 211 -5.59 -4.86 -10.99
N GLU A 212 -5.81 -3.94 -11.91
CA GLU A 212 -6.41 -4.18 -13.22
C GLU A 212 -5.58 -5.14 -14.08
N ASP A 213 -4.27 -5.22 -13.83
CA ASP A 213 -3.34 -6.07 -14.58
C ASP A 213 -3.04 -7.40 -13.85
N VAL A 214 -3.84 -7.77 -12.84
CA VAL A 214 -3.58 -8.95 -11.99
C VAL A 214 -3.42 -10.25 -12.78
N CYS A 215 -4.14 -10.39 -13.90
CA CYS A 215 -4.03 -11.55 -14.79
C CYS A 215 -2.67 -11.64 -15.51
N CYS A 216 -1.95 -10.51 -15.62
CA CYS A 216 -0.65 -10.41 -16.27
C CYS A 216 0.51 -10.33 -15.26
N TRP A 217 0.24 -10.30 -13.94
CA TRP A 217 1.28 -10.11 -12.93
C TRP A 217 2.37 -11.18 -12.98
N TRP A 218 2.06 -12.40 -13.42
CA TRP A 218 3.07 -13.45 -13.60
C TRP A 218 4.14 -13.03 -14.61
N ASP A 219 3.74 -12.65 -15.83
CA ASP A 219 4.68 -12.22 -16.87
C ASP A 219 5.41 -10.92 -16.49
N ILE A 220 4.72 -9.99 -15.82
CA ILE A 220 5.27 -8.71 -15.38
C ILE A 220 6.41 -8.91 -14.35
N MET A 221 6.25 -9.85 -13.41
CA MET A 221 7.12 -9.94 -12.22
C MET A 221 8.04 -11.15 -12.17
N ARG A 222 7.82 -12.22 -12.94
CA ARG A 222 8.62 -13.46 -12.86
C ARG A 222 10.12 -13.25 -13.07
N HIS A 223 10.52 -12.21 -13.80
CA HIS A 223 11.93 -11.87 -14.04
C HIS A 223 12.58 -11.13 -12.86
N HIS A 224 11.77 -10.50 -12.00
CA HIS A 224 12.21 -9.77 -10.82
C HIS A 224 12.06 -10.60 -9.54
N VAL A 225 11.10 -11.52 -9.49
CA VAL A 225 10.85 -12.38 -8.33
C VAL A 225 10.72 -13.82 -8.84
N PRO A 226 11.79 -14.64 -8.76
CA PRO A 226 11.86 -15.96 -9.40
C PRO A 226 10.77 -16.96 -8.98
N ASN A 227 10.19 -16.79 -7.78
CA ASN A 227 9.11 -17.63 -7.25
C ASN A 227 7.77 -16.88 -7.17
N TRP A 228 7.59 -15.84 -7.98
CA TRP A 228 6.33 -15.11 -8.02
C TRP A 228 5.17 -16.07 -8.29
N ASN A 229 4.08 -16.03 -7.55
CA ASN A 229 2.92 -16.88 -7.89
C ASN A 229 1.63 -16.17 -7.53
N PRO A 230 1.11 -15.31 -8.41
CA PRO A 230 -0.05 -14.51 -8.09
C PRO A 230 -1.26 -15.43 -7.94
N VAL A 231 -1.72 -15.58 -6.70
CA VAL A 231 -2.95 -16.29 -6.42
C VAL A 231 -4.11 -15.30 -6.45
N HIS A 232 -5.03 -15.51 -7.39
CA HIS A 232 -6.32 -14.85 -7.39
C HIS A 232 -7.30 -15.74 -6.63
N LYS A 233 -7.26 -15.70 -5.30
CA LYS A 233 -8.04 -16.65 -4.48
C LYS A 233 -9.47 -16.21 -4.20
N GLU A 234 -9.74 -14.91 -4.22
CA GLU A 234 -11.05 -14.40 -3.85
C GLU A 234 -11.78 -13.86 -5.06
N ASP A 235 -12.70 -14.69 -5.56
CA ASP A 235 -13.77 -14.20 -6.40
C ASP A 235 -14.83 -13.59 -5.47
N ALA A 236 -15.04 -12.27 -5.56
CA ALA A 236 -16.06 -11.59 -4.76
C ALA A 236 -17.46 -12.18 -4.96
N ARG A 237 -17.69 -12.93 -6.05
CA ARG A 237 -18.93 -13.66 -6.33
C ARG A 237 -19.16 -14.86 -5.40
N GLU A 238 -18.11 -15.40 -4.79
CA GLU A 238 -18.19 -16.54 -3.88
C GLU A 238 -18.47 -16.13 -2.42
N LEU A 239 -18.32 -14.84 -2.10
CA LEU A 239 -18.67 -14.29 -0.79
C LEU A 239 -20.19 -14.28 -0.59
N TRP A 240 -20.65 -14.36 0.66
CA TRP A 240 -22.10 -14.42 0.97
C TRP A 240 -22.87 -13.19 0.43
N TYR A 241 -22.20 -12.04 0.32
CA TYR A 241 -22.75 -10.81 -0.26
C TYR A 241 -22.46 -10.63 -1.77
N GLY A 242 -21.84 -11.61 -2.43
CA GLY A 242 -21.31 -11.46 -3.80
C GLY A 242 -22.37 -11.07 -4.83
N ARG A 243 -23.58 -11.63 -4.72
CA ARG A 243 -24.72 -11.22 -5.58
C ARG A 243 -25.07 -9.75 -5.38
N LYS A 244 -25.08 -9.27 -4.14
CA LYS A 244 -25.46 -7.91 -3.78
C LYS A 244 -24.39 -6.90 -4.19
N TYR A 245 -23.12 -7.29 -4.09
CA TYR A 245 -21.98 -6.54 -4.60
C TYR A 245 -22.08 -6.31 -6.12
N GLU A 246 -22.38 -7.34 -6.90
CA GLU A 246 -22.52 -7.20 -8.36
C GLU A 246 -23.74 -6.38 -8.74
N GLU A 247 -24.87 -6.54 -8.04
CA GLU A 247 -26.04 -5.71 -8.24
C GLU A 247 -25.75 -4.23 -7.95
N PHE A 248 -25.03 -3.93 -6.85
CA PHE A 248 -24.60 -2.58 -6.52
C PHE A 248 -23.73 -2.00 -7.64
N LYS A 249 -22.69 -2.71 -8.07
CA LYS A 249 -21.80 -2.26 -9.15
C LYS A 249 -22.52 -1.98 -10.47
N LYS A 250 -23.56 -2.75 -10.76
CA LYS A 250 -24.34 -2.61 -12.00
C LYS A 250 -25.26 -1.40 -11.95
N ASN A 251 -25.90 -1.16 -10.80
CA ASN A 251 -27.00 -0.19 -10.68
C ASN A 251 -26.59 1.14 -10.04
N PHE A 252 -25.39 1.22 -9.44
CA PHE A 252 -24.93 2.43 -8.77
C PHE A 252 -24.32 3.43 -9.76
N THR A 253 -24.82 4.67 -9.71
CA THR A 253 -24.26 5.82 -10.42
C THR A 253 -23.75 6.82 -9.41
N TRP A 254 -22.54 7.31 -9.63
CA TRP A 254 -21.89 8.24 -8.72
C TRP A 254 -22.46 9.66 -8.88
N PRO A 255 -22.74 10.37 -7.78
CA PRO A 255 -22.99 11.80 -7.83
C PRO A 255 -21.78 12.54 -8.43
N ARG A 256 -22.03 13.49 -9.34
CA ARG A 256 -20.97 14.22 -10.08
C ARG A 256 -19.91 14.84 -9.16
N HIS A 257 -20.32 15.46 -8.06
CA HIS A 257 -19.38 16.08 -7.12
C HIS A 257 -18.45 15.06 -6.45
N ILE A 258 -18.90 13.82 -6.21
CA ILE A 258 -18.05 12.73 -5.72
C ILE A 258 -17.14 12.23 -6.82
N VAL A 259 -17.62 12.14 -8.07
CA VAL A 259 -16.76 11.82 -9.23
C VAL A 259 -15.61 12.80 -9.32
N GLU A 260 -15.88 14.10 -9.23
CA GLU A 260 -14.86 15.15 -9.25
C GLU A 260 -13.87 15.01 -8.08
N ALA A 261 -14.35 14.65 -6.88
CA ALA A 261 -13.49 14.43 -5.73
C ALA A 261 -12.57 13.21 -5.89
N VAL A 262 -13.13 12.06 -6.26
CA VAL A 262 -12.38 10.82 -6.51
C VAL A 262 -11.41 10.98 -7.69
N SER A 263 -11.74 11.84 -8.66
CA SER A 263 -10.86 12.14 -9.80
C SER A 263 -9.56 12.87 -9.44
N ARG A 264 -9.46 13.40 -8.21
CA ARG A 264 -8.24 14.05 -7.70
C ARG A 264 -7.27 13.07 -7.03
N ALA A 265 -7.63 11.79 -6.98
CA ALA A 265 -6.77 10.73 -6.46
C ALA A 265 -5.39 10.70 -7.13
N ASP A 266 -4.33 10.62 -6.32
CA ASP A 266 -2.96 10.44 -6.82
C ASP A 266 -2.79 9.10 -7.55
N SER A 267 -3.58 8.09 -7.18
CA SER A 267 -3.63 6.77 -7.81
C SER A 267 -4.01 6.84 -9.30
N LEU A 268 -4.78 7.83 -9.73
CA LEU A 268 -5.21 7.95 -11.13
C LEU A 268 -4.06 8.30 -12.09
N ARG A 269 -2.94 8.80 -11.58
CA ARG A 269 -1.79 9.19 -12.41
C ARG A 269 -1.11 8.01 -13.09
N TRP A 270 -1.27 6.80 -12.56
CA TRP A 270 -0.73 5.57 -13.14
C TRP A 270 -1.72 4.89 -14.11
N TYR A 271 -2.70 5.65 -14.62
CA TYR A 271 -3.60 5.25 -15.69
C TYR A 271 -3.48 6.19 -16.88
N THR A 272 -3.63 5.63 -18.07
CA THR A 272 -3.68 6.39 -19.32
C THR A 272 -4.87 7.35 -19.32
N ILE A 273 -4.86 8.35 -20.21
CA ILE A 273 -6.01 9.25 -20.39
C ILE A 273 -7.26 8.45 -20.80
N ALA A 274 -7.11 7.46 -21.68
CA ALA A 274 -8.21 6.64 -22.17
C ALA A 274 -8.84 5.79 -21.06
N GLU A 275 -8.02 5.16 -20.21
CA GLU A 275 -8.50 4.40 -19.05
C GLU A 275 -9.25 5.30 -18.08
N ARG A 276 -8.70 6.47 -17.74
CA ARG A 276 -9.37 7.45 -16.87
C ARG A 276 -10.71 7.88 -17.44
N ALA A 277 -10.77 8.24 -18.72
CA ALA A 277 -12.02 8.59 -19.38
C ALA A 277 -13.05 7.44 -19.35
N LYS A 278 -12.62 6.18 -19.51
CA LYS A 278 -13.48 5.00 -19.38
C LYS A 278 -14.01 4.85 -17.95
N MET A 279 -13.17 5.07 -16.94
CA MET A 279 -13.58 5.02 -15.53
C MET A 279 -14.63 6.09 -15.21
N LEU A 280 -14.40 7.34 -15.66
CA LEU A 280 -15.30 8.47 -15.41
C LEU A 280 -16.68 8.27 -16.06
N ARG A 281 -16.71 7.87 -17.33
CA ARG A 281 -17.98 7.58 -18.03
C ARG A 281 -18.77 6.48 -17.32
N LYS A 282 -18.08 5.39 -16.94
CA LYS A 282 -18.71 4.31 -16.17
C LYS A 282 -19.24 4.82 -14.84
N ALA A 283 -18.49 5.65 -14.12
CA ALA A 283 -18.91 6.20 -12.83
C ALA A 283 -20.15 7.10 -12.95
N LEU A 284 -20.26 7.85 -14.05
CA LEU A 284 -21.40 8.72 -14.35
C LEU A 284 -22.61 8.00 -14.96
N GLY A 285 -22.56 6.67 -15.10
CA GLY A 285 -23.65 5.90 -15.70
C GLY A 285 -23.78 6.11 -17.22
N GLU A 286 -22.77 6.69 -17.87
CA GLU A 286 -22.76 6.89 -19.31
C GLU A 286 -22.49 5.53 -19.98
N HIS A 287 -23.55 4.89 -20.47
CA HIS A 287 -23.44 3.69 -21.28
C HIS A 287 -22.69 4.01 -22.58
N LEU A 288 -21.61 3.27 -22.86
CA LEU A 288 -20.78 3.43 -24.07
C LEU A 288 -21.56 3.19 -25.38
N ASP A 289 -22.80 2.72 -25.28
CA ASP A 289 -23.68 2.44 -26.42
C ASP A 289 -24.07 3.71 -27.21
N ALA A 290 -23.89 4.90 -26.63
CA ALA A 290 -24.11 6.18 -27.32
C ALA A 290 -23.00 6.58 -28.31
N LEU A 291 -21.90 5.83 -28.43
CA LEU A 291 -20.77 6.13 -29.33
C LEU A 291 -20.62 5.13 -30.48
N ARG A 292 -21.62 4.29 -30.72
CA ARG A 292 -21.67 3.34 -31.85
C ARG A 292 -22.64 3.77 -32.97
N ASN A 293 -23.21 4.97 -32.89
CA ASN A 293 -24.03 5.57 -33.95
C ASN A 293 -23.36 6.85 -34.49
#